data_AF-A0A2S2N7P0-F1
#
_entry.id   AF-A0A2S2N7P0-F1
#
_cell.length_a   1.000
_cell.length_b   1.000
_cell.length_c   1.000
_cell.angle_alpha   90.00
_cell.angle_beta   90.00
_cell.angle_gamma   90.00
#
_symmetry.space_group_name_H-M   'P 1'
#
loop_
_entity.id
_entity.type
_entity.pdbx_description
1 polymer ?
#
loop_
_entity_poly.entity_id
_entity_poly.type
_entity_poly.pdbx_seq_one_letter_code
_entity_poly.pdbx_strand_id
1 'polypeptide(L)'
;EAMFGCSAKIGLKSSVLPISIINKLKTEEDLEAAITSMNTGDHCEVDETLIEEKNEEEKIENRINKITAVRTESVVNLKTQANRMKEASEKRFCEAKVGETVKIKIPDVDRARSDLRCILGVILAVHDDNYKIGTTEGKLEHTYSRNQFTTCKEKLVTVEEVPDLTITLREAARKYSNLGG
;
A
#
# COMPACT_ATOMS: atom_id res chain seq x y z
N GLU A 1 -0.02 61.90 -13.30
CA GLU A 1 -0.87 63.03 -12.90
C GLU A 1 -2.00 63.17 -13.91
N ALA A 2 -3.27 63.00 -13.50
CA ALA A 2 -4.42 63.06 -14.40
C ALA A 2 -4.99 64.49 -14.35
N MET A 3 -5.09 65.12 -15.53
CA MET A 3 -5.32 66.56 -15.73
C MET A 3 -6.77 67.04 -15.50
N PHE A 4 -7.68 66.22 -14.97
CA PHE A 4 -9.05 66.64 -14.66
C PHE A 4 -9.62 65.87 -13.45
N GLY A 5 -9.67 66.55 -12.29
CA GLY A 5 -10.68 66.31 -11.25
C GLY A 5 -10.47 65.15 -10.27
N CYS A 6 -10.09 65.51 -9.03
CA CYS A 6 -10.04 64.72 -7.78
C CYS A 6 -8.96 63.62 -7.68
N SER A 7 -8.07 63.77 -6.70
CA SER A 7 -7.19 62.70 -6.21
C SER A 7 -8.02 61.53 -5.64
N ALA A 8 -7.50 60.31 -5.74
CA ALA A 8 -8.18 59.12 -5.23
C ALA A 8 -8.45 59.30 -3.72
N LYS A 9 -9.73 59.29 -3.34
CA LYS A 9 -10.13 59.33 -1.93
C LYS A 9 -10.01 57.92 -1.35
N ILE A 10 -8.96 57.70 -0.59
CA ILE A 10 -8.72 56.46 0.14
C ILE A 10 -9.55 56.53 1.42
N GLY A 11 -10.43 55.56 1.65
CA GLY A 11 -11.29 55.54 2.83
C GLY A 11 -10.55 55.02 4.07
N LEU A 12 -11.06 55.30 5.27
CA LEU A 12 -10.50 54.78 6.52
C LEU A 12 -10.46 53.23 6.56
N LYS A 13 -11.36 52.56 5.83
CA LYS A 13 -11.37 51.08 5.68
C LYS A 13 -10.12 50.51 5.00
N SER A 14 -9.38 51.33 4.27
CA SER A 14 -8.10 50.96 3.64
C SER A 14 -6.88 51.48 4.41
N SER A 15 -7.07 52.05 5.61
CA SER A 15 -5.97 52.47 6.47
C SER A 15 -5.34 51.29 7.19
N VAL A 16 -4.13 51.50 7.72
CA VAL A 16 -3.40 50.53 8.57
C VAL A 16 -3.97 50.50 10.01
N LEU A 17 -5.03 51.28 10.29
CA LEU A 17 -5.64 51.34 11.61
C LEU A 17 -6.51 50.11 11.88
N PRO A 18 -6.45 49.51 13.09
CA PRO A 18 -7.36 48.47 13.51
C PRO A 18 -8.84 48.88 13.39
N ILE A 19 -9.69 47.94 12.96
CA ILE A 19 -11.14 48.17 12.77
C ILE A 19 -11.83 48.64 14.06
N SER A 20 -11.35 48.19 15.21
CA SER A 20 -11.85 48.58 16.54
C SER A 20 -11.63 50.06 16.85
N ILE A 21 -10.58 50.67 16.31
CA ILE A 21 -10.26 52.09 16.47
C ILE A 21 -11.07 52.90 15.46
N ILE A 22 -11.14 52.46 14.19
CA ILE A 22 -11.89 53.12 13.12
C ILE A 22 -13.36 53.35 13.53
N ASN A 23 -14.00 52.37 14.19
CA ASN A 23 -15.39 52.48 14.63
C ASN A 23 -15.63 53.48 15.78
N LYS A 24 -14.56 53.89 16.48
CA LYS A 24 -14.61 54.85 17.58
C LYS A 24 -14.31 56.28 17.15
N LEU A 25 -13.72 56.47 15.96
CA LEU A 25 -13.41 57.78 15.39
C LEU A 25 -14.71 58.52 15.08
N LYS A 26 -14.91 59.68 15.70
CA LYS A 26 -16.07 60.54 15.45
C LYS A 26 -15.67 61.91 14.93
N THR A 27 -14.46 62.35 15.23
CA THR A 27 -13.92 63.67 14.88
C THR A 27 -12.53 63.55 14.25
N GLU A 28 -12.09 64.62 13.60
CA GLU A 28 -10.75 64.71 12.99
C GLU A 28 -9.64 64.71 14.06
N GLU A 29 -9.90 65.29 15.24
CA GLU A 29 -9.00 65.26 16.39
C GLU A 29 -8.75 63.81 16.89
N ASP A 30 -9.78 62.96 16.87
CA ASP A 30 -9.64 61.53 17.23
C ASP A 30 -8.70 60.79 16.27
N LEU A 31 -8.71 61.17 14.98
CA LEU A 31 -7.86 60.56 13.96
C LEU A 31 -6.39 60.97 14.15
N GLU A 32 -6.15 62.26 14.42
CA GLU A 32 -4.79 62.75 14.70
C GLU A 32 -4.20 62.13 15.96
N ALA A 33 -5.00 61.98 17.02
CA ALA A 33 -4.58 61.29 18.25
C ALA A 33 -4.19 59.83 17.98
N ALA A 34 -4.99 59.10 17.20
CA ALA A 34 -4.72 57.71 16.85
C ALA A 34 -3.41 57.57 16.04
N ILE A 35 -3.17 58.43 15.06
CA ILE A 35 -1.94 58.40 14.23
C ILE A 35 -0.71 58.76 15.07
N THR A 36 -0.84 59.75 15.96
CA THR A 36 0.27 60.18 16.82
C THR A 36 0.64 59.09 17.82
N SER A 37 -0.36 58.39 18.37
CA SER A 37 -0.15 57.25 19.29
C SER A 37 0.61 56.07 18.66
N MET A 38 0.55 55.91 17.33
CA MET A 38 1.31 54.89 16.60
C MET A 38 2.77 55.30 16.31
N ASN A 39 3.06 56.60 16.26
CA ASN A 39 4.38 57.13 15.89
C ASN A 39 5.29 57.40 17.09
N THR A 40 4.73 57.70 18.27
CA THR A 40 5.48 57.76 19.51
C THR A 40 5.50 56.39 20.16
N GLY A 41 6.43 55.55 19.72
CA GLY A 41 6.55 54.18 20.17
C GLY A 41 6.69 54.07 21.69
N ASP A 42 5.79 53.31 22.29
CA ASP A 42 6.08 52.55 23.50
C ASP A 42 5.82 51.07 23.17
N HIS A 43 6.90 50.30 23.11
CA HIS A 43 6.85 48.84 23.10
C HIS A 43 6.12 48.38 24.37
N CYS A 44 4.98 47.72 24.21
CA CYS A 44 4.39 46.90 25.27
C CYS A 44 4.38 45.45 24.77
N GLU A 45 5.44 44.73 25.12
CA GLU A 45 5.55 43.27 25.01
C GLU A 45 4.60 42.59 26.01
N VAL A 46 3.31 42.42 25.69
CA VAL A 46 2.46 41.40 26.35
C VAL A 46 1.38 40.90 25.37
N ASP A 47 1.59 39.69 24.86
CA ASP A 47 0.57 38.63 24.73
C ASP A 47 -0.46 38.65 23.56
N GLU A 48 -0.05 39.03 22.35
CA GLU A 48 -0.82 38.71 21.11
C GLU A 48 -0.14 37.59 20.29
N THR A 49 1.20 37.52 20.29
CA THR A 49 1.96 36.47 19.59
C THR A 49 1.73 35.06 20.17
N LEU A 50 1.60 34.94 21.49
CA LEU A 50 1.37 33.64 22.15
C LEU A 50 -0.05 33.07 21.94
N ILE A 51 -1.03 33.91 21.59
CA ILE A 51 -2.43 33.49 21.36
C ILE A 51 -2.63 33.08 19.89
N GLU A 52 -1.92 33.71 18.96
CA GLU A 52 -1.90 33.31 17.54
C GLU A 52 -1.06 32.05 17.30
N GLU A 53 0.10 31.91 17.97
CA GLU A 53 0.95 30.72 17.88
C GLU A 53 0.27 29.47 18.47
N LYS A 54 -0.40 29.59 19.63
CA LYS A 54 -1.17 28.46 20.23
C LYS A 54 -2.32 27.98 19.34
N ASN A 55 -2.99 28.88 18.63
CA ASN A 55 -4.09 28.54 17.72
C ASN A 55 -3.61 27.81 16.46
N GLU A 56 -2.44 28.18 15.92
CA GLU A 56 -1.85 27.48 14.77
C GLU A 56 -1.21 26.14 15.17
N GLU A 57 -0.54 26.07 16.33
CA GLU A 57 0.01 24.82 16.87
C GLU A 57 -1.08 23.77 17.15
N GLU A 58 -2.16 24.16 17.82
CA GLU A 58 -3.30 23.28 18.10
C GLU A 58 -3.99 22.80 16.79
N LYS A 59 -4.05 23.66 15.78
CA LYS A 59 -4.61 23.34 14.46
C LYS A 59 -3.71 22.40 13.67
N ILE A 60 -2.39 22.52 13.79
CA ILE A 60 -1.41 21.59 13.21
C ILE A 60 -1.51 20.24 13.91
N GLU A 61 -1.55 20.20 15.23
CA GLU A 61 -1.68 18.97 16.01
C GLU A 61 -2.98 18.23 15.68
N ASN A 62 -4.09 18.95 15.59
CA ASN A 62 -5.38 18.40 15.15
C ASN A 62 -5.33 17.83 13.73
N ARG A 63 -4.59 18.46 12.80
CA ARG A 63 -4.37 17.91 11.45
C ARG A 63 -3.53 16.64 11.49
N ILE A 64 -2.47 16.61 12.28
CA ILE A 64 -1.61 15.43 12.45
C ILE A 64 -2.43 14.28 13.02
N ASN A 65 -3.23 14.52 14.06
CA ASN A 65 -4.09 13.51 14.69
C ASN A 65 -5.15 12.95 13.73
N LYS A 66 -5.74 13.79 12.87
CA LYS A 66 -6.63 13.33 11.81
C LYS A 66 -5.90 12.45 10.79
N ILE A 67 -4.70 12.84 10.37
CA ILE A 67 -3.89 12.07 9.42
C ILE A 67 -3.47 10.73 10.02
N THR A 68 -3.03 10.71 11.28
CA THR A 68 -2.62 9.46 11.95
C THR A 68 -3.81 8.53 12.14
N ALA A 69 -4.98 9.04 12.54
CA ALA A 69 -6.21 8.26 12.65
C ALA A 69 -6.61 7.61 11.31
N VAL A 70 -6.60 8.37 10.21
CA VAL A 70 -6.91 7.82 8.88
C VAL A 70 -5.86 6.79 8.45
N ARG A 71 -4.58 7.02 8.75
CA ARG A 71 -3.49 6.09 8.43
C ARG A 71 -3.61 4.78 9.22
N THR A 72 -3.89 4.83 10.51
CA THR A 72 -4.06 3.63 11.34
C THR A 72 -5.27 2.82 10.89
N GLU A 73 -6.39 3.47 10.59
CA GLU A 73 -7.57 2.82 10.03
C GLU A 73 -7.26 2.18 8.66
N SER A 74 -6.53 2.89 7.80
CA SER A 74 -6.10 2.37 6.50
C SER A 74 -5.24 1.12 6.63
N VAL A 75 -4.31 1.09 7.59
CA VAL A 75 -3.47 -0.09 7.88
C VAL A 75 -4.33 -1.29 8.33
N VAL A 76 -5.32 -1.06 9.20
CA VAL A 76 -6.25 -2.10 9.65
C VAL A 76 -7.08 -2.64 8.48
N ASN A 77 -7.56 -1.76 7.60
CA ASN A 77 -8.34 -2.13 6.41
C ASN A 77 -7.49 -2.95 5.42
N LEU A 78 -6.24 -2.55 5.19
CA LEU A 78 -5.28 -3.31 4.37
C LEU A 78 -5.01 -4.69 4.96
N LYS A 79 -4.82 -4.80 6.28
CA LYS A 79 -4.64 -6.09 6.96
C LYS A 79 -5.87 -6.98 6.82
N THR A 80 -7.06 -6.41 6.97
CA THR A 80 -8.33 -7.12 6.78
C THR A 80 -8.49 -7.63 5.34
N GLN A 81 -8.14 -6.80 4.35
CA GLN A 81 -8.12 -7.18 2.94
C GLN A 81 -7.12 -8.31 2.68
N ALA A 82 -5.89 -8.20 3.17
CA ALA A 82 -4.86 -9.22 3.01
C ALA A 82 -5.29 -10.57 3.61
N ASN A 83 -5.92 -10.57 4.78
CA ASN A 83 -6.47 -11.77 5.40
C ASN A 83 -7.58 -12.40 4.55
N ARG A 84 -8.53 -11.59 4.05
CA ARG A 84 -9.59 -12.06 3.15
C ARG A 84 -9.03 -12.67 1.86
N MET A 85 -8.01 -12.04 1.28
CA MET A 85 -7.31 -12.57 0.09
C MET A 85 -6.63 -13.91 0.39
N LYS A 86 -5.99 -14.04 1.57
CA LYS A 86 -5.35 -15.28 2.02
C LYS A 86 -6.36 -16.41 2.19
N GLU A 87 -7.44 -16.18 2.94
CA GLU A 87 -8.51 -17.16 3.16
C GLU A 87 -9.17 -17.62 1.85
N ALA A 88 -9.43 -16.67 0.93
CA ALA A 88 -9.98 -17.00 -0.38
C ALA A 88 -9.03 -17.88 -1.21
N SER A 89 -7.72 -17.64 -1.12
CA SER A 89 -6.69 -18.45 -1.77
C SER A 89 -6.61 -19.85 -1.16
N GLU A 90 -6.59 -19.97 0.16
CA GLU A 90 -6.54 -21.26 0.88
C GLU A 90 -7.76 -22.13 0.58
N LYS A 91 -8.95 -21.52 0.49
CA LYS A 91 -10.18 -22.22 0.11
C LYS A 91 -10.14 -22.74 -1.33
N ARG A 92 -9.47 -22.01 -2.24
CA ARG A 92 -9.36 -22.40 -3.65
C ARG A 92 -8.30 -23.47 -3.87
N PHE A 93 -7.19 -23.39 -3.13
CA PHE A 93 -6.05 -24.29 -3.26
C PHE A 93 -5.85 -25.07 -1.97
N CYS A 94 -6.55 -26.19 -1.86
CA CYS A 94 -6.52 -27.06 -0.70
C CYS A 94 -5.09 -27.52 -0.38
N GLU A 95 -4.82 -27.67 0.90
CA GLU A 95 -3.57 -28.24 1.39
C GLU A 95 -3.45 -29.71 0.99
N ALA A 96 -2.23 -30.11 0.68
CA ALA A 96 -1.89 -31.46 0.28
C ALA A 96 -0.98 -32.10 1.32
N LYS A 97 -1.10 -33.41 1.50
CA LYS A 97 -0.30 -34.16 2.48
C LYS A 97 0.89 -34.85 1.82
N VAL A 98 1.93 -35.11 2.60
CA VAL A 98 3.07 -35.93 2.15
C VAL A 98 2.55 -37.32 1.72
N GLY A 99 3.02 -37.79 0.57
CA GLY A 99 2.57 -39.05 -0.04
C GLY A 99 1.30 -38.94 -0.90
N GLU A 100 0.69 -37.77 -1.04
CA GLU A 100 -0.40 -37.57 -2.00
C GLU A 100 0.13 -37.34 -3.42
N THR A 101 -0.61 -37.86 -4.40
CA THR A 101 -0.32 -37.64 -5.80
C THR A 101 -0.85 -36.27 -6.25
N VAL A 102 -0.03 -35.56 -7.02
CA VAL A 102 -0.29 -34.22 -7.54
C VAL A 102 -0.02 -34.18 -9.03
N LYS A 103 -0.72 -33.28 -9.73
CA LYS A 103 -0.50 -32.95 -11.14
C LYS A 103 0.15 -31.58 -11.25
N ILE A 104 1.26 -31.51 -11.98
CA ILE A 104 1.95 -30.26 -12.31
C ILE A 104 1.76 -29.99 -13.79
N LYS A 105 1.35 -28.78 -14.16
CA LYS A 105 1.18 -28.39 -15.57
C LYS A 105 2.54 -28.13 -16.22
N ILE A 106 2.72 -28.63 -17.44
CA ILE A 106 3.89 -28.33 -18.27
C ILE A 106 3.58 -27.07 -19.10
N PRO A 107 4.48 -26.08 -19.16
CA PRO A 107 4.36 -24.96 -20.08
C PRO A 107 4.24 -25.42 -21.54
N ASP A 108 3.48 -24.70 -22.36
CA ASP A 108 3.27 -25.09 -23.76
C ASP A 108 4.56 -25.08 -24.61
N VAL A 109 5.58 -24.32 -24.20
CA VAL A 109 6.90 -24.26 -24.88
C VAL A 109 7.69 -25.55 -24.68
N ASP A 110 7.53 -26.21 -23.52
CA ASP A 110 8.27 -27.42 -23.15
C ASP A 110 7.45 -28.69 -23.44
N ARG A 111 6.36 -28.58 -24.21
CA ARG A 111 5.38 -29.64 -24.42
C ARG A 111 5.12 -29.87 -25.90
N ALA A 112 5.33 -31.09 -26.39
CA ALA A 112 4.93 -31.44 -27.74
C ALA A 112 3.40 -31.53 -27.87
N ARG A 113 2.87 -31.35 -29.09
CA ARG A 113 1.41 -31.32 -29.33
C ARG A 113 0.69 -32.58 -28.89
N SER A 114 1.36 -33.73 -28.95
CA SER A 114 0.80 -35.03 -28.60
C SER A 114 1.01 -35.42 -27.13
N ASP A 115 1.78 -34.64 -26.37
CA ASP A 115 2.12 -34.96 -24.98
C ASP A 115 1.02 -34.53 -24.00
N LEU A 116 0.98 -35.22 -22.86
CA LEU A 116 0.11 -34.87 -21.74
C LEU A 116 0.42 -33.46 -21.24
N ARG A 117 -0.63 -32.72 -20.85
CA ARG A 117 -0.50 -31.33 -20.34
C ARG A 117 0.09 -31.25 -18.95
N CYS A 118 0.12 -32.37 -18.23
CA CYS A 118 0.56 -32.42 -16.85
C CYS A 118 1.44 -33.65 -16.60
N ILE A 119 2.37 -33.49 -15.67
CA ILE A 119 3.17 -34.57 -15.10
C ILE A 119 2.55 -34.97 -13.76
N LEU A 120 2.55 -36.26 -13.47
CA LEU A 120 2.17 -36.80 -12.18
C LEU A 120 3.38 -36.86 -11.26
N GLY A 121 3.20 -36.45 -10.01
CA GLY A 121 4.21 -36.56 -8.98
C GLY A 121 3.59 -36.83 -7.62
N VAL A 122 4.43 -37.06 -6.63
CA VAL A 122 4.07 -37.30 -5.22
C VAL A 122 4.74 -36.25 -4.35
N ILE A 123 4.05 -35.79 -3.31
CA ILE A 123 4.63 -34.85 -2.35
C ILE A 123 5.61 -35.60 -1.44
N LEU A 124 6.86 -35.16 -1.43
CA LEU A 124 7.93 -35.74 -0.62
C LEU A 124 8.07 -35.05 0.74
N ALA A 125 8.01 -33.72 0.75
CA ALA A 125 8.18 -32.92 1.96
C ALA A 125 7.45 -31.58 1.81
N VAL A 126 7.11 -30.98 2.95
CA VAL A 126 6.48 -29.66 3.05
C VAL A 126 7.33 -28.79 3.97
N HIS A 127 7.75 -27.62 3.48
CA HIS A 127 8.54 -26.63 4.21
C HIS A 127 7.91 -25.25 3.98
N ASP A 128 7.47 -24.56 5.04
CA ASP A 128 6.94 -23.19 4.99
C ASP A 128 5.96 -22.94 3.81
N ASP A 129 4.89 -23.75 3.73
CA ASP A 129 3.88 -23.74 2.66
C ASP A 129 4.36 -24.08 1.23
N ASN A 130 5.63 -24.45 1.10
CA ASN A 130 6.22 -24.92 -0.14
C ASN A 130 6.40 -26.44 -0.13
N TYR A 131 6.13 -27.05 -1.27
CA TYR A 131 6.05 -28.50 -1.45
C TYR A 131 7.22 -28.99 -2.31
N LYS A 132 7.97 -29.96 -1.80
CA LYS A 132 8.91 -30.74 -2.61
C LYS A 132 8.17 -31.88 -3.26
N ILE A 133 8.26 -31.98 -4.59
CA ILE A 133 7.53 -32.96 -5.38
C ILE A 133 8.53 -33.89 -6.07
N GLY A 134 8.25 -35.19 -6.00
CA GLY A 134 8.95 -36.25 -6.71
C GLY A 134 8.12 -36.78 -7.87
N THR A 135 8.75 -37.12 -8.97
CA THR A 135 8.13 -37.81 -10.12
C THR A 135 8.78 -39.18 -10.26
N THR A 136 8.21 -40.07 -11.07
CA THR A 136 8.80 -41.39 -11.32
C THR A 136 10.20 -41.28 -11.95
N GLU A 137 10.53 -40.14 -12.57
CA GLU A 137 11.80 -39.88 -13.22
C GLU A 137 12.85 -39.20 -12.34
N GLY A 138 12.45 -38.69 -11.17
CA GLY A 138 13.32 -37.97 -10.24
C GLY A 138 12.60 -36.92 -9.39
N LYS A 139 13.32 -36.35 -8.43
CA LYS A 139 12.89 -35.26 -7.56
C LYS A 139 13.01 -33.93 -8.27
N LEU A 140 11.94 -33.14 -8.25
CA LEU A 140 11.97 -31.81 -8.85
C LEU A 140 12.86 -30.87 -8.03
N GLU A 141 13.75 -30.18 -8.72
CA GLU A 141 14.69 -29.24 -8.10
C GLU A 141 13.93 -28.12 -7.36
N HIS A 142 12.95 -27.52 -8.02
CA HIS A 142 12.14 -26.45 -7.47
C HIS A 142 11.09 -26.96 -6.47
N THR A 143 10.80 -26.12 -5.46
CA THR A 143 9.64 -26.27 -4.60
C THR A 143 8.42 -25.61 -5.23
N TYR A 144 7.24 -26.14 -4.92
CA TYR A 144 5.99 -25.66 -5.48
C TYR A 144 5.05 -25.10 -4.42
N SER A 145 4.34 -24.03 -4.73
CA SER A 145 3.23 -23.53 -3.92
C SER A 145 1.92 -24.24 -4.28
N ARG A 146 0.93 -24.20 -3.40
CA ARG A 146 -0.37 -24.90 -3.55
C ARG A 146 -1.12 -24.58 -4.86
N ASN A 147 -0.90 -23.40 -5.43
CA ASN A 147 -1.53 -22.96 -6.68
C ASN A 147 -0.85 -23.48 -7.95
N GLN A 148 0.36 -24.03 -7.85
CA GLN A 148 1.14 -24.50 -9.00
C GLN A 148 0.87 -25.97 -9.35
N PHE A 149 0.19 -26.70 -8.48
CA PHE A 149 -0.20 -28.08 -8.71
C PHE A 149 -1.67 -28.30 -8.32
N THR A 150 -2.20 -29.45 -8.70
CA THR A 150 -3.54 -29.89 -8.28
C THR A 150 -3.44 -31.28 -7.67
N THR A 151 -4.03 -31.48 -6.50
CA THR A 151 -4.11 -32.79 -5.86
C THR A 151 -4.97 -33.76 -6.65
N CYS A 152 -4.57 -35.03 -6.64
CA CYS A 152 -5.34 -36.13 -7.21
C CYS A 152 -6.08 -36.85 -6.08
N LYS A 153 -7.29 -37.33 -6.37
CA LYS A 153 -8.05 -38.15 -5.42
C LYS A 153 -7.45 -39.55 -5.27
N GLU A 154 -6.82 -40.04 -6.33
CA GLU A 154 -6.21 -41.36 -6.41
C GLU A 154 -4.71 -41.26 -6.19
N LYS A 155 -4.15 -42.28 -5.55
CA LYS A 155 -2.70 -42.43 -5.36
C LYS A 155 -2.14 -43.20 -6.54
N LEU A 156 -1.54 -42.49 -7.49
CA LEU A 156 -1.01 -43.07 -8.73
C LEU A 156 0.51 -43.25 -8.70
N VAL A 157 1.19 -42.54 -7.81
CA VAL A 157 2.65 -42.59 -7.64
C VAL A 157 2.95 -42.69 -6.15
N THR A 158 3.80 -43.63 -5.77
CA THR A 158 4.24 -43.81 -4.38
C THR A 158 5.58 -43.13 -4.11
N VAL A 159 5.90 -42.87 -2.84
CA VAL A 159 7.16 -42.20 -2.45
C VAL A 159 8.39 -43.06 -2.77
N GLU A 160 8.23 -44.39 -2.75
CA GLU A 160 9.29 -45.37 -2.99
C GLU A 160 9.69 -45.47 -4.47
N GLU A 161 8.77 -45.16 -5.38
CA GLU A 161 9.02 -45.16 -6.83
C GLU A 161 9.88 -43.98 -7.31
N VAL A 162 10.12 -42.99 -6.45
CA VAL A 162 10.83 -41.76 -6.84
C VAL A 162 12.35 -41.97 -6.73
N PRO A 163 13.11 -41.88 -7.84
CA PRO A 163 14.56 -41.98 -7.82
C PRO A 163 15.20 -40.82 -7.05
N ASP A 164 16.36 -41.06 -6.43
CA ASP A 164 17.21 -40.05 -5.80
C ASP A 164 18.02 -39.23 -6.83
N LEU A 165 17.39 -38.88 -7.95
CA LEU A 165 17.96 -38.00 -8.98
C LEU A 165 17.21 -36.67 -8.94
N THR A 166 17.94 -35.55 -8.89
CA THR A 166 17.35 -34.21 -9.01
C THR A 166 17.20 -33.84 -10.49
N ILE A 167 15.99 -33.48 -10.92
CA ILE A 167 15.68 -33.07 -12.29
C ILE A 167 14.86 -31.78 -12.31
N THR A 168 14.95 -31.03 -13.42
CA THR A 168 14.09 -29.88 -13.67
C THR A 168 12.72 -30.33 -14.21
N LEU A 169 11.71 -29.45 -14.15
CA LEU A 169 10.38 -29.74 -14.73
C LEU A 169 10.46 -29.99 -16.25
N ARG A 170 11.34 -29.26 -16.95
CA ARG A 170 11.57 -29.43 -18.40
C ARG A 170 12.19 -30.79 -18.71
N GLU A 171 13.17 -31.22 -17.92
CA GLU A 171 13.79 -32.55 -18.11
C GLU A 171 12.80 -33.67 -17.83
N ALA A 172 11.97 -33.51 -16.79
CA ALA A 172 10.87 -34.42 -16.54
C ALA A 172 9.91 -34.46 -17.75
N ALA A 173 9.49 -33.30 -18.27
CA ALA A 173 8.61 -33.21 -19.43
C ALA A 173 9.19 -33.93 -20.66
N ARG A 174 10.48 -33.73 -20.95
CA ARG A 174 11.18 -34.40 -22.05
C ARG A 174 11.20 -35.92 -21.88
N LYS A 175 11.43 -36.42 -20.66
CA LYS A 175 11.45 -37.87 -20.37
C LYS A 175 10.07 -38.51 -20.52
N TYR A 176 9.00 -37.80 -20.17
CA TYR A 176 7.62 -38.26 -20.39
C TYR A 176 7.11 -38.03 -21.82
N SER A 177 7.86 -37.28 -22.65
CA SER A 177 7.50 -37.00 -24.02
C SER A 177 7.83 -38.19 -24.92
N ASN A 178 6.88 -38.57 -25.77
CA ASN A 178 7.10 -39.63 -26.76
C ASN A 178 7.78 -39.10 -28.04
N LEU A 179 7.71 -37.79 -28.30
CA LEU A 179 8.15 -37.16 -29.54
C LEU A 179 9.25 -36.09 -29.33
N GLY A 180 9.84 -36.02 -28.14
CA GLY A 180 10.99 -35.15 -27.86
C GLY A 180 10.64 -33.68 -27.66
N GLY A 181 9.66 -33.40 -26.80
CA GLY A 181 9.34 -32.05 -26.30
C GLY A 181 10.47 -31.36 -25.53
#